data_AF-A0A427TDC3-F1
#
_entry.id   AF-A0A427TDC3-F1
#
_cell.length_a   1.000
_cell.length_b   1.000
_cell.length_c   1.000
_cell.angle_alpha   90.00
_cell.angle_beta   90.00
_cell.angle_gamma   90.00
#
_symmetry.space_group_name_H-M   'P 1'
#
loop_
_entity.id
_entity.type
_entity.pdbx_description
1 polymer ?
#
loop_
_entity_poly.entity_id
_entity_poly.type
_entity_poly.pdbx_seq_one_letter_code
_entity_poly.pdbx_strand_id
1 'polypeptide(L)'
;MAAAEGWRRFELGATVTGTVSLIPRPGAIGILVDVDGVQGFVDVLSLPRQVESWPAVGTTTTFEVLTRRPGQIRLWPLDPAFRDGSFDNGVSAEEWLARKARYPVGTLLTAVVSDAYVSDGSYTVRYVGGWSRLEEDGELPEVGSTAGYEVVRHLDTTRRTLLRPAGT
;
A
#
# COMPACT_ATOMS: atom_id res chain seq x y z
N MET A 1 -25.25 -11.56 7.73
CA MET A 1 -25.05 -10.43 6.79
C MET A 1 -24.45 -9.25 7.54
N ALA A 2 -23.12 -9.17 7.62
CA ALA A 2 -22.35 -8.03 8.13
C ALA A 2 -20.89 -8.04 7.61
N ALA A 3 -20.65 -8.60 6.42
CA ALA A 3 -19.30 -8.83 5.89
C ALA A 3 -18.91 -7.87 4.75
N ALA A 4 -19.77 -6.91 4.37
CA ALA A 4 -19.61 -6.19 3.10
C ALA A 4 -18.60 -5.01 3.13
N GLU A 5 -18.22 -4.49 4.31
CA GLU A 5 -17.42 -3.25 4.38
C GLU A 5 -16.24 -3.27 5.36
N GLY A 6 -15.97 -4.41 6.01
CA GLY A 6 -14.91 -4.51 7.03
C GLY A 6 -13.51 -4.19 6.53
N TRP A 7 -13.27 -4.23 5.21
CA TRP A 7 -12.01 -3.89 4.57
C TRP A 7 -11.76 -2.37 4.44
N ARG A 8 -12.82 -1.54 4.47
CA ARG A 8 -12.70 -0.07 4.32
C ARG A 8 -12.01 0.59 5.51
N ARG A 9 -12.10 -0.02 6.70
CA ARG A 9 -11.50 0.53 7.93
C ARG A 9 -9.97 0.51 7.93
N PHE A 10 -9.34 -0.21 7.02
CA PHE A 10 -7.88 -0.25 6.93
C PHE A 10 -7.37 0.94 6.14
N GLU A 11 -6.60 1.80 6.79
CA GLU A 11 -5.95 2.93 6.15
C GLU A 11 -4.71 2.47 5.36
N LEU A 12 -4.48 3.08 4.20
CA LEU A 12 -3.25 2.86 3.44
C LEU A 12 -2.04 3.26 4.26
N GLY A 13 -0.98 2.46 4.20
CA GLY A 13 0.24 2.66 4.98
C GLY A 13 0.08 2.44 6.48
N ALA A 14 -1.09 2.03 6.97
CA ALA A 14 -1.22 1.63 8.37
C ALA A 14 -0.46 0.33 8.62
N THR A 15 0.09 0.22 9.83
CA THR A 15 0.61 -1.05 10.35
C THR A 15 -0.54 -1.84 10.97
N VAL A 16 -0.72 -3.07 10.51
CA VAL A 16 -1.71 -4.01 11.03
C VAL A 16 -1.04 -5.28 11.52
N THR A 17 -1.60 -5.92 12.53
CA THR A 17 -1.21 -7.27 12.93
C THR A 17 -2.15 -8.27 12.27
N GLY A 18 -1.61 -9.38 11.76
CA GLY A 18 -2.41 -10.42 11.13
C GLY A 18 -1.78 -11.80 11.27
N THR A 19 -2.60 -12.83 11.08
CA THR A 19 -2.20 -14.23 11.20
C THR A 19 -2.29 -14.92 9.86
N VAL A 20 -1.21 -15.57 9.42
CA VAL A 20 -1.22 -16.36 8.18
C VAL A 20 -2.27 -17.46 8.29
N SER A 21 -3.29 -17.41 7.44
CA SER A 21 -4.43 -18.32 7.48
C SER A 21 -4.35 -19.42 6.42
N LEU A 22 -3.69 -19.16 5.29
CA LEU A 22 -3.55 -20.14 4.21
C LEU A 22 -2.36 -19.84 3.29
N ILE A 23 -1.76 -20.90 2.76
CA ILE A 23 -0.76 -20.84 1.68
C ILE A 23 -1.28 -21.69 0.51
N PRO A 24 -2.07 -21.13 -0.43
CA PRO A 24 -2.83 -21.92 -1.41
C PRO A 24 -1.97 -22.64 -2.46
N ARG A 25 -0.86 -22.01 -2.90
CA ARG A 25 0.15 -22.60 -3.78
C ARG A 25 1.52 -22.01 -3.42
N PRO A 26 2.27 -22.64 -2.51
CA PRO A 26 3.57 -22.15 -2.08
C PRO A 26 4.50 -21.93 -3.28
N GLY A 27 5.20 -20.79 -3.31
CA GLY A 27 6.09 -20.40 -4.41
C GLY A 27 5.42 -19.86 -5.68
N ALA A 28 4.08 -19.87 -5.78
CA ALA A 28 3.38 -19.46 -7.00
C ALA A 28 2.36 -18.32 -6.83
N ILE A 29 1.70 -18.22 -5.67
CA ILE A 29 0.62 -17.23 -5.46
C ILE A 29 0.99 -16.21 -4.39
N GLY A 30 1.37 -16.68 -3.20
CA GLY A 30 1.53 -15.84 -2.02
C GLY A 30 0.82 -16.45 -0.82
N ILE A 31 0.54 -15.63 0.19
CA ILE A 31 -0.11 -16.05 1.45
C ILE A 31 -1.38 -15.25 1.72
N LEU A 32 -2.36 -15.91 2.34
CA LEU A 32 -3.54 -15.27 2.92
C LEU A 32 -3.31 -15.03 4.40
N VAL A 33 -3.76 -13.86 4.85
CA VAL A 33 -3.61 -13.39 6.23
C VAL A 33 -5.00 -13.04 6.74
N ASP A 34 -5.38 -13.54 7.90
CA ASP A 34 -6.54 -13.00 8.62
C ASP A 34 -6.11 -11.75 9.38
N VAL A 35 -6.80 -10.64 9.11
CA VAL A 35 -6.60 -9.36 9.79
C VAL A 35 -7.94 -8.95 10.38
N ASP A 36 -8.14 -9.29 11.65
CA ASP A 36 -9.39 -9.04 12.39
C ASP A 36 -10.64 -9.50 11.61
N GLY A 37 -10.62 -10.73 11.08
CA GLY A 37 -11.73 -11.31 10.31
C GLY A 37 -11.86 -10.81 8.86
N VAL A 38 -10.90 -10.02 8.37
CA VAL A 38 -10.81 -9.60 6.96
C VAL A 38 -9.61 -10.26 6.30
N GLN A 39 -9.80 -10.76 5.08
CA GLN A 39 -8.73 -11.42 4.34
C GLN A 39 -7.74 -10.40 3.75
N GLY A 40 -6.52 -10.45 4.26
CA GLY A 40 -5.33 -9.86 3.66
C GLY A 40 -4.62 -10.83 2.71
N PHE A 41 -3.84 -10.27 1.79
CA PHE A 41 -3.03 -11.01 0.84
C PHE A 41 -1.63 -10.41 0.71
N VAL A 42 -0.60 -11.24 0.83
CA VAL A 42 0.78 -10.89 0.48
C VAL A 42 1.14 -11.62 -0.80
N ASP A 43 1.65 -10.87 -1.78
CA ASP A 43 2.03 -11.38 -3.09
C ASP A 43 3.32 -12.23 -3.02
N VAL A 44 3.39 -13.29 -3.83
CA VAL A 44 4.60 -14.14 -3.94
C VAL A 44 5.86 -13.33 -4.22
N LEU A 45 5.76 -12.25 -5.01
CA LEU A 45 6.90 -11.40 -5.34
C LEU A 45 7.42 -10.58 -4.14
N SER A 46 6.65 -10.53 -3.05
CA SER A 46 7.06 -9.88 -1.80
C SER A 46 7.75 -10.84 -0.84
N LEU A 47 7.60 -12.15 -1.02
CA LEU A 47 8.04 -13.19 -0.09
C LEU A 47 9.41 -13.75 -0.51
N PRO A 48 10.22 -14.29 0.43
CA PRO A 48 11.51 -14.89 0.12
C PRO A 48 11.40 -15.93 -1.00
N ARG A 49 12.42 -16.04 -1.85
CA ARG A 49 12.40 -17.02 -2.95
C ARG A 49 12.29 -18.47 -2.47
N GLN A 50 12.87 -18.78 -1.31
CA GLN A 50 12.78 -20.09 -0.68
C GLN A 50 11.49 -20.17 0.13
N VAL A 51 10.61 -21.11 -0.26
CA VAL A 51 9.29 -21.31 0.35
C VAL A 51 9.39 -21.65 1.83
N GLU A 52 10.44 -22.35 2.24
CA GLU A 52 10.72 -22.76 3.61
C GLU A 52 10.97 -21.56 4.53
N SER A 53 11.31 -20.41 3.96
CA SER A 53 11.48 -19.15 4.69
C SER A 53 10.20 -18.31 4.76
N TRP A 54 9.09 -18.78 4.18
CA TRP A 54 7.80 -18.10 4.29
C TRP A 54 7.24 -18.24 5.71
N PRO A 55 6.45 -17.27 6.20
CA PRO A 55 5.75 -17.45 7.45
C PRO A 55 4.75 -18.61 7.33
N ALA A 56 4.84 -19.57 8.26
CA ALA A 56 3.94 -20.73 8.29
C ALA A 56 2.51 -20.31 8.66
N VAL A 57 1.52 -21.13 8.30
CA VAL A 57 0.13 -20.96 8.77
C VAL A 57 0.10 -20.91 10.30
N GLY A 58 -0.64 -19.96 10.86
CA GLY A 58 -0.69 -19.65 12.29
C GLY A 58 0.34 -18.61 12.75
N THR A 59 1.32 -18.26 11.91
CA THR A 59 2.28 -17.19 12.22
C THR A 59 1.56 -15.85 12.31
N THR A 60 1.69 -15.17 13.45
CA THR A 60 1.20 -13.81 13.65
C THR A 60 2.35 -12.82 13.49
N THR A 61 2.19 -11.81 12.64
CA THR A 61 3.21 -10.77 12.42
C THR A 61 2.56 -9.46 11.97
N THR A 62 3.38 -8.45 11.70
CA THR A 62 2.95 -7.12 11.29
C THR A 62 3.13 -6.86 9.79
N PHE A 63 2.22 -6.06 9.24
CA PHE A 63 2.15 -5.74 7.83
C PHE A 63 1.84 -4.27 7.61
N GLU A 64 2.33 -3.69 6.52
CA GLU A 64 1.84 -2.41 5.99
C GLU A 64 0.71 -2.66 4.99
N VAL A 65 -0.36 -1.88 5.10
CA VAL A 65 -1.48 -1.92 4.13
C VAL A 65 -1.07 -1.19 2.85
N LEU A 66 -0.95 -1.91 1.73
CA LEU A 66 -0.53 -1.35 0.45
C LEU A 66 -1.68 -0.71 -0.33
N THR A 67 -2.79 -1.43 -0.42
CA THR A 67 -4.04 -1.05 -1.09
C THR A 67 -5.18 -1.86 -0.49
N ARG A 68 -6.40 -1.37 -0.62
CA ARG A 68 -7.63 -2.08 -0.25
C ARG A 68 -8.56 -2.13 -1.45
N ARG A 69 -9.24 -3.26 -1.62
CA ARG A 69 -10.26 -3.48 -2.64
C ARG A 69 -11.42 -4.26 -2.03
N PRO A 70 -12.62 -4.27 -2.65
CA PRO A 70 -13.75 -5.04 -2.16
C PRO A 70 -13.36 -6.48 -1.81
N GLY A 71 -13.46 -6.81 -0.51
CA GLY A 71 -13.20 -8.16 0.01
C GLY A 71 -11.73 -8.56 0.20
N GLN A 72 -10.74 -7.71 -0.09
CA GLN A 72 -9.33 -8.03 0.15
C GLN A 72 -8.45 -6.81 0.37
N ILE A 73 -7.53 -6.87 1.34
CA ILE A 73 -6.44 -5.90 1.51
C ILE A 73 -5.11 -6.48 1.04
N ARG A 74 -4.29 -5.69 0.34
CA ARG A 74 -2.94 -6.11 -0.06
C ARG A 74 -1.96 -5.65 1.00
N LEU A 75 -1.07 -6.55 1.40
CA LEU A 75 -0.19 -6.38 2.53
C LEU A 75 1.27 -6.50 2.12
N TRP A 76 2.12 -5.73 2.79
CA TRP A 76 3.57 -5.87 2.74
C TRP A 76 4.08 -6.32 4.11
N PRO A 77 4.83 -7.43 4.22
CA PRO A 77 5.38 -7.87 5.50
C PRO A 77 6.32 -6.81 6.08
N LEU A 78 6.22 -6.50 7.37
CA LEU A 78 7.15 -5.57 8.02
C LEU A 78 8.34 -6.29 8.65
N ASP A 79 8.19 -7.58 8.95
CA ASP A 79 9.31 -8.42 9.35
C ASP A 79 10.26 -8.65 8.16
N PRO A 80 11.54 -8.22 8.23
CA PRO A 80 12.52 -8.48 7.18
C PRO A 80 12.72 -9.97 6.86
N ALA A 81 12.51 -10.88 7.83
CA ALA A 81 12.66 -12.31 7.61
C ALA A 81 11.65 -12.87 6.60
N PHE A 82 10.50 -12.20 6.42
CA PHE A 82 9.42 -12.63 5.54
C PHE A 82 9.38 -11.84 4.22
N ARG A 83 10.51 -11.27 3.77
CA ARG A 83 10.58 -10.50 2.51
C ARG A 83 11.73 -10.88 1.60
N ASP A 84 11.51 -10.79 0.28
CA ASP A 84 12.58 -10.80 -0.74
C ASP A 84 13.18 -9.40 -0.92
N GLY A 85 13.72 -8.83 0.17
CA GLY A 85 14.39 -7.53 0.16
C GLY A 85 13.48 -6.32 0.35
N SER A 86 13.92 -5.16 -0.17
CA SER A 86 13.19 -3.90 -0.07
C SER A 86 12.00 -3.86 -1.02
N PHE A 87 11.00 -3.05 -0.69
CA PHE A 87 9.89 -2.79 -1.60
C PHE A 87 10.41 -2.15 -2.90
N ASP A 88 10.25 -2.85 -4.02
CA ASP A 88 10.72 -2.38 -5.32
C ASP A 88 9.70 -1.42 -5.94
N ASN A 89 9.91 -0.12 -5.69
CA ASN A 89 9.17 0.96 -6.32
C ASN A 89 10.05 1.88 -7.16
N GLY A 90 11.29 1.48 -7.43
CA GLY A 90 12.28 2.27 -8.17
C GLY A 90 12.78 3.54 -7.48
N VAL A 91 12.47 3.77 -6.20
CA VAL A 91 12.94 4.96 -5.45
C VAL A 91 14.17 4.59 -4.62
N SER A 92 15.31 5.19 -4.92
CA SER A 92 16.54 5.05 -4.13
C SER A 92 16.43 5.70 -2.74
N ALA A 93 17.37 5.37 -1.85
CA ALA A 93 17.41 5.99 -0.52
C ALA A 93 17.67 7.51 -0.60
N GLU A 94 18.52 7.95 -1.53
CA GLU A 94 18.82 9.36 -1.74
C GLU A 94 17.60 10.13 -2.26
N GLU A 95 16.92 9.60 -3.28
CA GLU A 95 15.68 10.21 -3.80
C GLU A 95 14.60 10.27 -2.72
N TRP A 96 14.51 9.24 -1.88
CA TRP A 96 13.58 9.22 -0.76
C TRP A 96 13.88 10.31 0.27
N LEU A 97 15.14 10.48 0.66
CA LEU A 97 15.55 11.55 1.57
C LEU A 97 15.29 12.93 0.97
N ALA A 98 15.65 13.14 -0.30
CA ALA A 98 15.40 14.39 -1.01
C ALA A 98 13.90 14.71 -1.10
N ARG A 99 13.06 13.70 -1.36
CA ARG A 99 11.60 13.85 -1.38
C ARG A 99 11.06 14.28 -0.01
N LYS A 100 11.50 13.64 1.08
CA LYS A 100 11.08 14.01 2.45
C LYS A 100 11.52 15.42 2.84
N ALA A 101 12.72 15.82 2.44
CA ALA A 101 13.22 17.17 2.69
C ALA A 101 12.42 18.23 1.91
N ARG A 102 12.06 17.94 0.66
CA ARG A 102 11.27 18.84 -0.18
C ARG A 102 9.82 18.95 0.27
N TYR A 103 9.22 17.84 0.70
CA TYR A 103 7.82 17.79 1.09
C TYR A 103 7.64 17.15 2.49
N PRO A 104 7.92 17.89 3.57
CA PRO A 104 7.55 17.46 4.91
C PRO A 104 6.05 17.18 5.03
N VAL A 105 5.66 16.38 6.04
CA VAL A 105 4.23 16.17 6.37
C VAL A 105 3.55 17.53 6.63
N GLY A 106 2.33 17.70 6.13
CA GLY A 106 1.56 18.94 6.12
C GLY A 106 1.84 19.86 4.94
N THR A 107 2.80 19.52 4.07
CA THR A 107 3.09 20.33 2.87
C THR A 107 1.96 20.20 1.85
N LEU A 108 1.48 21.33 1.34
CA LEU A 108 0.65 21.38 0.16
C LEU A 108 1.52 21.35 -1.09
N LEU A 109 1.25 20.41 -2.00
CA LEU A 109 1.92 20.29 -3.28
C LEU A 109 0.90 20.23 -4.41
N THR A 110 1.35 20.61 -5.60
CA THR A 110 0.58 20.44 -6.84
C THR A 110 0.99 19.13 -7.49
N ALA A 111 0.01 18.33 -7.89
CA ALA A 111 0.24 17.08 -8.61
C ALA A 111 -0.71 16.95 -9.81
N VAL A 112 -0.27 16.20 -10.81
CA VAL A 112 -1.03 15.87 -12.01
C VAL A 112 -1.53 14.43 -11.90
N VAL A 113 -2.81 14.19 -12.17
CA VAL A 113 -3.36 12.84 -12.26
C VAL A 113 -2.79 12.16 -13.50
N SER A 114 -1.99 11.11 -13.32
CA SER A 114 -1.38 10.40 -14.45
C SER A 114 -2.21 9.20 -14.91
N ASP A 115 -2.91 8.55 -13.97
CA ASP A 115 -3.64 7.31 -14.22
C ASP A 115 -4.86 7.25 -13.31
N ALA A 116 -5.97 6.72 -13.80
CA ALA A 116 -7.19 6.48 -13.03
C ALA A 116 -7.72 5.07 -13.35
N TYR A 117 -8.04 4.31 -12.31
CA TYR A 117 -8.41 2.90 -12.41
C TYR A 117 -9.83 2.67 -11.89
N VAL A 118 -10.80 2.71 -12.81
CA VAL A 118 -12.23 2.51 -12.49
C VAL A 118 -12.49 1.16 -11.79
N SER A 119 -11.67 0.14 -12.06
CA SER A 119 -11.85 -1.20 -11.49
C SER A 119 -11.69 -1.27 -9.98
N ASP A 120 -10.90 -0.37 -9.38
CA ASP A 120 -10.62 -0.37 -7.95
C ASP A 120 -10.75 1.01 -7.28
N GLY A 121 -11.23 2.02 -8.01
CA GLY A 121 -11.45 3.36 -7.46
C GLY A 121 -10.13 4.06 -7.07
N SER A 122 -8.99 3.62 -7.62
CA SER A 122 -7.70 4.24 -7.33
C SER A 122 -7.20 5.09 -8.48
N TYR A 123 -6.32 6.04 -8.17
CA TYR A 123 -5.65 6.86 -9.17
C TYR A 123 -4.21 7.18 -8.71
N THR A 124 -3.36 7.48 -9.69
CA THR A 124 -1.97 7.89 -9.44
C THR A 124 -1.82 9.36 -9.76
N VAL A 125 -1.14 10.08 -8.88
CA VAL A 125 -0.73 11.46 -9.11
C VAL A 125 0.78 11.57 -9.15
N ARG A 126 1.29 12.47 -10.00
CA ARG A 126 2.71 12.77 -10.15
C ARG A 126 3.00 14.20 -9.73
N TYR A 127 4.05 14.37 -8.94
CA TYR A 127 4.54 15.65 -8.48
C TYR A 127 6.07 15.69 -8.64
N VAL A 128 6.67 16.86 -8.43
CA VAL A 128 8.11 17.03 -8.68
C VAL A 128 8.95 16.17 -7.73
N GLY A 129 9.53 15.08 -8.24
CA GLY A 129 10.35 14.16 -7.45
C GLY A 129 9.59 12.96 -6.88
N GLY A 130 8.36 12.69 -7.33
CA GLY A 130 7.67 11.49 -6.92
C GLY A 130 6.28 11.29 -7.53
N TRP A 131 5.65 10.24 -7.04
CA TRP A 131 4.27 9.90 -7.32
C TRP A 131 3.60 9.38 -6.06
N SER A 132 2.28 9.35 -6.05
CA SER A 132 1.47 8.73 -5.01
C SER A 132 0.28 8.04 -5.65
N ARG A 133 -0.12 6.91 -5.09
CA ARG A 133 -1.39 6.24 -5.40
C ARG A 133 -2.39 6.57 -4.30
N LEU A 134 -3.54 7.07 -4.71
CA LEU A 134 -4.68 7.40 -3.85
C LEU A 134 -5.85 6.47 -4.19
N GLU A 135 -6.75 6.31 -3.23
CA GLU A 135 -8.00 5.56 -3.38
C GLU A 135 -9.16 6.47 -2.99
N GLU A 136 -10.19 6.51 -3.82
CA GLU A 136 -11.37 7.34 -3.67
C GLU A 136 -12.62 6.46 -3.76
N ASP A 137 -13.57 6.64 -2.84
CA ASP A 137 -14.88 5.98 -2.91
C ASP A 137 -15.86 6.73 -3.85
N GLY A 138 -15.40 7.78 -4.53
CA GLY A 138 -16.20 8.71 -5.35
C GLY A 138 -15.83 8.72 -6.83
N GLU A 139 -16.21 9.81 -7.51
CA GLU A 139 -15.83 10.04 -8.90
C GLU A 139 -14.32 10.24 -9.01
N LEU A 140 -13.68 9.46 -9.88
CA LEU A 140 -12.24 9.57 -10.11
C LEU A 140 -11.92 10.89 -10.81
N PRO A 141 -10.82 11.55 -10.44
CA PRO A 141 -10.42 12.77 -11.12
C PRO A 141 -9.97 12.47 -12.56
N GLU A 142 -10.15 13.46 -13.44
CA GLU A 142 -9.79 13.33 -14.85
C GLU A 142 -8.26 13.18 -15.02
N VAL A 143 -7.83 12.23 -15.84
CA VAL A 143 -6.41 12.05 -16.18
C VAL A 143 -5.88 13.29 -16.92
N GLY A 144 -4.74 13.81 -16.48
CA GLY A 144 -4.15 15.04 -16.96
C GLY A 144 -4.57 16.29 -16.17
N SER A 145 -5.59 16.18 -15.32
CA SER A 145 -5.98 17.29 -14.43
C SER A 145 -4.91 17.55 -13.37
N THR A 146 -4.86 18.80 -12.89
CA THR A 146 -3.92 19.26 -11.87
C THR A 146 -4.68 19.74 -10.65
N ALA A 147 -4.28 19.30 -9.46
CA ALA A 147 -4.90 19.69 -8.20
C ALA A 147 -3.88 19.84 -7.06
N GLY A 148 -4.34 20.45 -5.96
CA GLY A 148 -3.58 20.54 -4.71
C GLY A 148 -3.75 19.29 -3.86
N TYR A 149 -2.65 18.83 -3.26
CA TYR A 149 -2.63 17.68 -2.36
C TYR A 149 -1.79 17.98 -1.13
N GLU A 150 -2.21 17.51 0.03
CA GLU A 150 -1.46 17.58 1.28
C GLU A 150 -0.68 16.28 1.49
N VAL A 151 0.59 16.41 1.91
CA VAL A 151 1.38 15.28 2.39
C VAL A 151 0.91 14.86 3.78
N VAL A 152 0.29 13.68 3.87
CA VAL A 152 -0.25 13.16 5.14
C VAL A 152 0.80 12.33 5.89
N ARG A 153 1.59 11.53 5.18
CA ARG A 153 2.56 10.61 5.80
C ARG A 153 3.66 10.21 4.82
N HIS A 154 4.84 9.91 5.37
CA HIS A 154 5.91 9.22 4.67
C HIS A 154 6.01 7.78 5.16
N LEU A 155 5.91 6.83 4.23
CA LEU A 155 6.01 5.40 4.51
C LEU A 155 7.44 4.95 4.21
N ASP A 156 8.30 4.97 5.23
CA ASP A 156 9.73 4.73 5.06
C ASP A 156 10.06 3.31 4.57
N THR A 157 9.27 2.31 4.96
CA THR A 157 9.49 0.92 4.55
C THR A 157 9.23 0.69 3.07
N THR A 158 8.18 1.31 2.52
CA THR A 158 7.81 1.19 1.10
C THR A 158 8.21 2.39 0.26
N ARG A 159 8.87 3.40 0.85
CA ARG A 159 9.28 4.68 0.23
C ARG A 159 8.16 5.37 -0.53
N ARG A 160 6.95 5.33 0.04
CA ARG A 160 5.74 5.95 -0.52
C ARG A 160 5.37 7.20 0.28
N THR A 161 4.89 8.22 -0.42
CA THR A 161 4.31 9.40 0.22
C THR A 161 2.79 9.28 0.12
N LEU A 162 2.11 9.30 1.25
CA LEU A 162 0.65 9.35 1.28
C LEU A 162 0.18 10.78 1.11
N LEU A 163 -0.72 10.97 0.16
CA LEU A 163 -1.32 12.25 -0.16
C LEU A 163 -2.82 12.21 0.08
N ARG A 164 -3.39 13.38 0.37
CA ARG A 164 -4.83 13.63 0.41
C ARG A 164 -5.16 14.85 -0.46
N PRO A 165 -6.27 14.89 -1.20
CA PRO A 165 -6.71 16.11 -1.89
C PRO A 165 -6.88 17.29 -0.92
N ALA A 166 -6.27 18.44 -1.24
CA ALA A 166 -6.36 19.65 -0.44
C ALA A 166 -7.63 20.43 -0.83
N GLY A 167 -8.77 20.13 -0.20
CA GLY A 167 -10.02 20.86 -0.45
C GLY A 167 -11.30 20.01 -0.40
N THR A 168 -11.42 19.10 0.58
CA THR A 168 -12.74 18.55 0.97
C THR A 168 -13.33 19.38 2.09
#